data_AF-A0A1U8KH70-F1
#
_entry.id   AF-A0A1U8KH70-F1
#
_cell.length_a   1.000
_cell.length_b   1.000
_cell.length_c   1.000
_cell.angle_alpha   90.00
_cell.angle_beta   90.00
_cell.angle_gamma   90.00
#
_symmetry.space_group_name_H-M   'P 1'
#
loop_
_entity.id
_entity.type
_entity.pdbx_description
1 polymer ?
#
loop_
_entity_poly.entity_id
_entity_poly.type
_entity_poly.pdbx_seq_one_letter_code
_entity_poly.pdbx_strand_id
1 'polypeptide(L)'
;MTNAKQIQEEVLGQILKRNAATEYLSRYLHVKTDKKLFKMNVPIVTYEDIKPYIDRIANGEPSNILLAESVLEFFRSSGTSGGQPKLIPVNAETLKLLAVSSALLTAVMKKHFGNLDQAVKSLEFQFAKEETETPCGLKSKSCHNKHVQEQ
;
A
#
# COMPACT_ATOMS: atom_id res chain seq x y z
N MET A 1 19.82 -5.91 -14.15
CA MET A 1 19.24 -5.00 -13.14
C MET A 1 20.35 -4.08 -12.64
N THR A 2 20.65 -3.02 -13.37
CA THR A 2 21.94 -2.32 -13.23
C THR A 2 21.91 -1.16 -12.21
N ASN A 3 20.71 -0.79 -11.70
CA ASN A 3 20.52 0.41 -10.86
C ASN A 3 19.62 0.18 -9.63
N ALA A 4 19.39 -1.08 -9.20
CA ALA A 4 18.47 -1.38 -8.10
C ALA A 4 18.83 -0.67 -6.78
N LYS A 5 20.12 -0.61 -6.44
CA LYS A 5 20.60 0.09 -5.23
C LYS A 5 20.27 1.59 -5.26
N GLN A 6 20.55 2.24 -6.38
CA GLN A 6 20.28 3.67 -6.57
C GLN A 6 18.78 3.94 -6.48
N ILE A 7 17.95 3.14 -7.17
CA ILE A 7 16.49 3.28 -7.11
C ILE A 7 15.97 3.13 -5.67
N GLN A 8 16.48 2.15 -4.91
CA GLN A 8 16.06 1.97 -3.51
C GLN A 8 16.46 3.16 -2.62
N GLU A 9 17.61 3.79 -2.88
CA GLU A 9 18.05 4.99 -2.17
C GLU A 9 17.16 6.20 -2.50
N GLU A 10 16.79 6.37 -3.77
CA GLU A 10 15.86 7.41 -4.21
C GLU A 10 14.46 7.22 -3.63
N VAL A 11 13.93 5.99 -3.67
CA VAL A 11 12.61 5.65 -3.11
C VAL A 11 12.56 5.92 -1.61
N LEU A 12 13.56 5.45 -0.84
CA LEU A 12 13.63 5.73 0.59
C LEU A 12 13.70 7.24 0.85
N GLY A 13 14.53 7.98 0.10
CA GLY A 13 14.65 9.43 0.23
C GLY A 13 13.31 10.16 -0.01
N GLN A 14 12.55 9.73 -1.02
CA GLN A 14 11.22 10.28 -1.30
C GLN A 14 10.22 9.97 -0.19
N ILE A 15 10.18 8.73 0.31
CA ILE A 15 9.32 8.32 1.43
C ILE A 15 9.63 9.15 2.67
N LEU A 16 10.91 9.30 3.03
CA LEU A 16 11.32 10.08 4.19
C LEU A 16 10.98 11.54 4.02
N LYS A 17 11.30 12.15 2.87
CA LYS A 17 10.99 13.56 2.60
C LYS A 17 9.50 13.86 2.72
N ARG A 18 8.66 12.97 2.19
CA ARG A 18 7.20 13.12 2.22
C ARG A 18 6.65 12.97 3.64
N ASN A 19 7.15 12.00 4.41
CA ASN A 19 6.56 11.61 5.70
C ASN A 19 7.32 12.17 6.93
N ALA A 20 8.38 12.96 6.74
CA ALA A 20 9.25 13.43 7.82
C ALA A 20 8.53 14.11 8.99
N ALA A 21 7.43 14.82 8.69
CA ALA A 21 6.62 15.55 9.66
C ALA A 21 5.44 14.75 10.23
N THR A 22 5.28 13.48 9.86
CA THR A 22 4.22 12.63 10.43
C THR A 22 4.46 12.38 11.92
N GLU A 23 3.40 12.15 12.69
CA GLU A 23 3.52 11.85 14.12
C GLU A 23 4.42 10.62 14.34
N TYR A 24 4.31 9.59 13.51
CA TYR A 24 5.13 8.39 13.62
C TYR A 24 6.63 8.66 13.39
N LEU A 25 7.01 9.26 12.25
CA LEU A 25 8.43 9.46 11.94
C LEU A 25 9.08 10.58 12.76
N SER A 26 8.32 11.62 13.13
CA SER A 26 8.84 12.72 13.94
C SER A 26 9.35 12.26 15.31
N ARG A 27 8.79 11.18 15.87
CA ARG A 27 9.26 10.54 17.12
C ARG A 27 10.70 10.01 17.06
N TYR A 28 11.18 9.65 15.87
CA TYR A 28 12.49 9.01 15.68
C TYR A 28 13.49 9.91 14.94
N LEU A 29 13.01 10.76 14.05
CA LEU A 29 13.85 11.52 13.12
C LEU A 29 13.75 13.03 13.27
N HIS A 30 12.77 13.56 14.00
CA HIS A 30 12.56 15.00 14.18
C HIS A 30 12.67 15.78 12.84
N VAL A 31 11.91 15.33 11.83
CA VAL A 31 11.84 15.92 10.47
C VAL A 31 13.10 15.71 9.61
N LYS A 32 14.14 15.02 10.10
CA LYS A 32 15.32 14.66 9.31
C LYS A 32 15.00 13.52 8.34
N THR A 33 15.68 13.51 7.19
CA THR A 33 15.45 12.56 6.09
C THR A 33 16.68 11.71 5.74
N ASP A 34 17.71 11.74 6.60
CA ASP A 34 18.95 11.02 6.38
C ASP A 34 18.79 9.50 6.53
N LYS A 35 19.35 8.75 5.58
CA LYS A 35 19.28 7.27 5.54
C LYS A 35 19.98 6.61 6.73
N LYS A 36 21.10 7.15 7.22
CA LYS A 36 21.82 6.56 8.36
C LYS A 36 21.01 6.77 9.64
N LEU A 37 20.44 7.96 9.82
CA LEU A 37 19.53 8.23 10.94
C LEU A 37 18.28 7.35 10.89
N PHE A 38 17.68 7.17 9.71
CA PHE A 38 16.56 6.23 9.54
C PHE A 38 16.92 4.83 10.03
N LYS A 39 18.05 4.28 9.58
CA LYS A 39 18.50 2.93 9.98
C LYS A 39 18.81 2.78 11.46
N MET A 40 19.26 3.87 12.11
CA MET A 40 19.68 3.84 13.51
C MET A 40 18.51 4.08 14.47
N ASN A 41 17.55 4.92 14.08
CA ASN A 41 16.53 5.43 15.00
C ASN A 41 15.14 4.84 14.77
N VAL A 42 14.79 4.45 13.53
CA VAL A 42 13.46 3.91 13.24
C VAL A 42 13.47 2.40 13.49
N PRO A 43 12.67 1.89 14.45
CA PRO A 43 12.68 0.48 14.79
C PRO A 43 12.05 -0.37 13.68
N ILE A 44 12.49 -1.62 13.62
CA ILE A 44 11.76 -2.66 12.88
C ILE A 44 10.53 -3.02 13.72
N VAL A 45 9.35 -2.93 13.11
CA VAL A 45 8.06 -3.07 13.81
C VAL A 45 7.20 -4.20 13.23
N THR A 46 6.29 -4.67 14.05
CA THR A 46 5.20 -5.58 13.70
C THR A 46 3.91 -4.81 13.40
N TYR A 47 2.84 -5.52 13.02
CA TYR A 47 1.55 -4.86 12.80
C TYR A 47 0.99 -4.29 14.11
N GLU A 48 1.18 -5.01 15.20
CA GLU A 48 0.67 -4.69 16.52
C GLU A 48 1.22 -3.35 17.02
N ASP A 49 2.46 -3.01 16.69
CA ASP A 49 3.11 -1.73 17.05
C ASP A 49 2.50 -0.52 16.33
N ILE A 50 2.03 -0.70 15.08
CA ILE A 50 1.46 0.37 14.26
C ILE A 50 -0.07 0.37 14.23
N LYS A 51 -0.70 -0.71 14.70
CA LYS A 51 -2.15 -0.87 14.77
C LYS A 51 -2.85 0.31 15.47
N PRO A 52 -2.34 0.89 16.57
CA PRO A 52 -2.97 2.06 17.20
C PRO A 52 -3.13 3.27 16.27
N TYR A 53 -2.17 3.51 15.37
CA TYR A 53 -2.28 4.58 14.38
C TYR A 53 -3.31 4.24 13.30
N ILE A 54 -3.32 2.99 12.84
CA ILE A 54 -4.27 2.53 11.82
C ILE A 54 -5.70 2.62 12.35
N ASP A 55 -5.92 2.19 13.61
CA ASP A 55 -7.22 2.28 14.27
C ASP A 55 -7.67 3.75 14.41
N ARG A 56 -6.77 4.67 14.81
CA ARG A 56 -7.06 6.11 14.87
C ARG A 56 -7.51 6.67 13.52
N ILE A 57 -6.82 6.34 12.43
CA ILE A 57 -7.21 6.76 11.07
C ILE A 57 -8.56 6.16 10.68
N ALA A 58 -8.78 4.87 10.96
CA ALA A 58 -10.05 4.19 10.68
C ALA A 58 -11.23 4.77 11.47
N ASN A 59 -10.96 5.43 12.61
CA ASN A 59 -11.93 6.16 13.41
C ASN A 59 -12.05 7.66 13.04
N GLY A 60 -11.31 8.13 12.02
CA GLY A 60 -11.49 9.46 11.43
C GLY A 60 -10.39 10.47 11.76
N GLU A 61 -9.33 10.05 12.46
CA GLU A 61 -8.18 10.93 12.64
C GLU A 61 -7.41 11.15 11.32
N PRO A 62 -6.85 12.36 11.08
CA PRO A 62 -6.11 12.62 9.86
C PRO A 62 -4.95 11.65 9.64
N SER A 63 -4.69 11.30 8.38
CA SER A 63 -3.68 10.31 8.01
C SER A 63 -2.26 10.68 8.43
N ASN A 64 -1.96 11.98 8.60
CA ASN A 64 -0.63 12.51 8.93
C ASN A 64 -0.05 12.01 10.27
N ILE A 65 -0.81 11.26 11.07
CA ILE A 65 -0.27 10.53 12.22
C ILE A 65 0.65 9.38 11.78
N LEU A 66 0.46 8.83 10.59
CA LEU A 66 1.27 7.74 10.02
C LEU A 66 1.77 8.02 8.59
N LEU A 67 0.92 8.61 7.75
CA LEU A 67 1.14 8.86 6.32
C LEU A 67 0.82 10.32 5.99
N ALA A 68 1.75 11.03 5.36
CA ALA A 68 1.51 12.44 5.00
C ALA A 68 0.41 12.59 3.93
N GLU A 69 0.22 11.59 3.08
CA GLU A 69 -0.88 11.54 2.12
C GLU A 69 -2.13 10.92 2.76
N SER A 70 -3.29 11.41 2.35
CA SER A 70 -4.57 10.91 2.82
C SER A 70 -4.76 9.43 2.44
N VAL A 71 -5.23 8.65 3.41
CA VAL A 71 -5.72 7.29 3.20
C VAL A 71 -7.07 7.36 2.49
N LEU A 72 -7.19 6.65 1.37
CA LEU A 72 -8.39 6.58 0.55
C LEU A 72 -9.25 5.37 0.91
N GLU A 73 -8.60 4.25 1.22
CA GLU A 73 -9.23 2.99 1.60
C GLU A 73 -8.24 2.12 2.36
N PHE A 74 -8.72 1.01 2.92
CA PHE A 74 -7.91 -0.02 3.52
C PHE A 74 -8.00 -1.32 2.73
N PHE A 75 -6.84 -1.97 2.53
CA PHE A 75 -6.82 -3.37 2.14
C PHE A 75 -6.81 -4.26 3.38
N ARG A 76 -7.63 -5.31 3.35
CA ARG A 76 -7.64 -6.37 4.35
C ARG A 76 -6.64 -7.44 3.93
N SER A 77 -5.61 -7.64 4.75
CA SER A 77 -4.68 -8.75 4.56
C SER A 77 -5.37 -10.08 4.90
N SER A 78 -4.88 -11.20 4.37
CA SER A 78 -5.32 -12.53 4.80
C SER A 78 -4.86 -12.89 6.22
N GLY A 79 -3.81 -12.24 6.72
CA GLY A 79 -3.38 -12.35 8.11
C GLY A 79 -4.29 -11.57 9.06
N THR A 80 -4.42 -12.07 10.29
CA THR A 80 -5.30 -11.49 11.31
C THR A 80 -4.53 -10.97 12.52
N SER A 81 -5.16 -10.07 13.27
CA SER A 81 -4.73 -9.59 14.58
C SER A 81 -5.98 -9.47 15.46
N GLY A 82 -5.99 -10.15 16.61
CA GLY A 82 -7.20 -10.24 17.45
C GLY A 82 -8.41 -10.86 16.76
N GLY A 83 -8.19 -11.79 15.83
CA GLY A 83 -9.27 -12.43 15.05
C GLY A 83 -9.82 -11.61 13.89
N GLN A 84 -9.40 -10.36 13.73
CA GLN A 84 -9.82 -9.49 12.63
C GLN A 84 -8.73 -9.37 11.55
N PRO A 85 -9.09 -9.24 10.26
CA PRO A 85 -8.11 -8.99 9.21
C PRO A 85 -7.31 -7.71 9.46
N LYS A 86 -6.00 -7.76 9.20
CA LYS A 86 -5.15 -6.56 9.30
C LYS A 86 -5.55 -5.55 8.22
N LEU A 87 -5.82 -4.32 8.64
CA LEU A 87 -6.06 -3.17 7.76
C LEU A 87 -4.73 -2.56 7.31
N ILE A 88 -4.53 -2.47 6.00
CA ILE A 88 -3.36 -1.88 5.36
C ILE A 88 -3.80 -0.58 4.68
N PRO A 89 -3.30 0.60 5.10
CA PRO A 89 -3.71 1.87 4.50
C PRO A 89 -3.31 1.95 3.03
N VAL A 90 -4.19 2.49 2.20
CA VAL A 90 -3.99 2.67 0.75
C VAL A 90 -4.17 4.13 0.38
N ASN A 91 -3.19 4.69 -0.34
CA ASN A 91 -3.25 6.02 -0.93
C ASN A 91 -3.24 5.94 -2.48
N ALA A 92 -3.35 7.09 -3.14
CA ALA A 92 -3.36 7.19 -4.60
C ALA A 92 -2.08 6.61 -5.25
N GLU A 93 -0.91 6.82 -4.63
CA GLU A 93 0.36 6.28 -5.09
C GLU A 93 0.36 4.75 -5.11
N THR A 94 -0.20 4.11 -4.08
CA THR A 94 -0.34 2.65 -4.00
C THR A 94 -1.20 2.11 -5.14
N LEU A 95 -2.36 2.73 -5.41
CA LEU A 95 -3.25 2.32 -6.50
C LEU A 95 -2.56 2.44 -7.88
N LYS A 96 -1.81 3.52 -8.08
CA LYS A 96 -1.03 3.71 -9.32
C LYS A 96 0.05 2.63 -9.49
N LEU A 97 0.75 2.27 -8.41
CA LEU A 97 1.78 1.24 -8.45
C LEU A 97 1.20 -0.14 -8.79
N LEU A 98 0.02 -0.48 -8.28
CA LEU A 98 -0.68 -1.72 -8.63
C LEU A 98 -1.06 -1.77 -10.12
N ALA A 99 -1.53 -0.66 -10.69
CA ALA A 99 -1.83 -0.57 -12.12
C ALA A 99 -0.58 -0.78 -12.98
N VAL A 100 0.55 -0.16 -12.60
CA VAL A 100 1.85 -0.34 -13.28
C VAL A 100 2.32 -1.79 -13.18
N SER A 101 2.20 -2.41 -12.01
CA SER A 101 2.55 -3.83 -11.81
C SER A 101 1.73 -4.76 -12.71
N SER A 102 0.42 -4.53 -12.81
CA SER A 102 -0.46 -5.29 -13.71
C SER A 102 -0.05 -5.12 -15.17
N ALA A 103 0.24 -3.88 -15.61
CA ALA A 103 0.67 -3.61 -16.98
C ALA A 103 2.03 -4.29 -17.31
N LEU A 104 2.96 -4.29 -16.35
CA LEU A 104 4.25 -4.94 -16.49
C LEU A 104 4.11 -6.46 -16.63
N LEU A 105 3.26 -7.09 -15.80
CA LEU A 105 2.97 -8.52 -15.91
C LEU A 105 2.43 -8.85 -17.31
N THR A 106 1.46 -8.09 -17.81
CA THR A 106 0.93 -8.26 -19.17
C THR A 106 2.01 -8.13 -20.23
N ALA A 107 2.90 -7.13 -20.12
CA ALA A 107 3.98 -6.93 -21.09
C ALA A 107 4.98 -8.10 -21.10
N VAL A 108 5.33 -8.64 -19.92
CA VAL A 108 6.19 -9.82 -19.80
C VAL A 108 5.52 -11.04 -20.41
N MET A 109 4.23 -11.26 -20.13
CA MET A 109 3.46 -12.37 -20.70
C MET A 109 3.42 -12.30 -22.23
N LYS A 110 3.13 -11.12 -22.81
CA LYS A 110 3.15 -10.92 -24.27
C LYS A 110 4.52 -11.21 -24.89
N LYS A 111 5.59 -10.77 -24.23
CA LYS A 111 6.96 -10.98 -24.70
C LYS A 111 7.34 -12.46 -24.79
N HIS A 112 6.96 -13.27 -23.80
CA HIS A 112 7.40 -14.66 -23.69
C HIS A 112 6.46 -15.68 -24.32
N PHE A 113 5.16 -15.39 -24.34
CA PHE A 113 4.15 -16.34 -24.81
C PHE A 113 3.54 -15.95 -26.16
N GLY A 114 3.88 -14.76 -26.70
CA GLY A 114 3.35 -14.25 -27.97
C GLY A 114 1.82 -14.08 -27.95
N ASN A 115 1.24 -13.55 -29.03
CA ASN A 115 -0.18 -13.64 -29.47
C ASN A 115 -1.31 -13.81 -28.43
N LEU A 116 -1.19 -13.26 -27.21
CA LEU A 116 -2.28 -13.22 -26.22
C LEU A 116 -3.45 -12.39 -26.72
N ASP A 117 -3.20 -11.51 -27.68
CA ASP A 117 -4.23 -10.72 -28.36
C ASP A 117 -5.01 -11.55 -29.42
N GLN A 118 -4.49 -12.73 -29.83
CA GLN A 118 -5.19 -13.68 -30.72
C GLN A 118 -5.92 -14.77 -29.92
N ALA A 119 -5.51 -15.05 -28.69
CA ALA A 119 -6.29 -15.84 -27.74
C ALA A 119 -7.52 -15.00 -27.35
N VAL A 120 -8.64 -15.22 -28.03
CA VAL A 120 -9.82 -14.34 -28.00
C VAL A 120 -10.35 -14.09 -26.57
N LYS A 121 -10.12 -15.01 -25.62
CA LYS A 121 -10.56 -14.91 -24.21
C LYS A 121 -9.65 -15.72 -23.26
N SER A 122 -9.41 -15.21 -22.05
CA SER A 122 -8.91 -15.99 -20.91
C SER A 122 -10.10 -16.45 -20.05
N LEU A 123 -10.01 -17.67 -19.48
CA LEU A 123 -10.94 -18.11 -18.44
C LEU A 123 -10.31 -17.85 -17.08
N GLU A 124 -10.85 -16.86 -16.37
CA GLU A 124 -10.41 -16.48 -15.03
C GLU A 124 -11.56 -16.54 -14.04
N PHE A 125 -11.40 -17.33 -12.98
CA PHE A 125 -12.36 -17.37 -11.87
C PHE A 125 -11.94 -16.33 -10.82
N GLN A 126 -12.51 -15.13 -10.91
CA GLN A 126 -12.28 -14.05 -9.96
C GLN A 126 -13.48 -13.94 -9.02
N PHE A 127 -13.21 -13.94 -7.71
CA PHE A 127 -14.25 -13.84 -6.68
C PHE A 127 -14.05 -12.56 -5.88
N ALA A 128 -15.06 -11.70 -5.91
CA ALA A 128 -15.11 -10.56 -5.01
C ALA A 128 -15.43 -11.03 -3.58
N LYS A 129 -14.82 -10.39 -2.59
CA LYS A 129 -15.16 -10.53 -1.18
C LYS A 129 -16.00 -9.32 -0.75
N GLU A 130 -16.83 -9.50 0.26
CA GLU A 130 -17.63 -8.40 0.83
C GLU A 130 -16.76 -7.21 1.24
N GLU A 131 -17.17 -6.00 0.89
CA GLU A 131 -16.54 -4.76 1.33
C GLU A 131 -17.21 -4.29 2.62
N THR A 132 -16.42 -3.77 3.55
CA THR A 132 -16.93 -3.20 4.80
C THR A 132 -16.45 -1.76 4.91
N GLU A 133 -17.09 -0.96 5.75
CA GLU A 133 -16.66 0.43 6.02
C GLU A 133 -16.05 0.53 7.42
N THR A 134 -15.05 1.40 7.56
CA THR A 134 -14.54 1.80 8.87
C THR A 134 -15.52 2.78 9.53
N PRO A 135 -15.40 3.04 10.85
CA PRO A 135 -16.27 4.00 11.54
C PRO A 135 -16.30 5.41 10.92
N CYS A 136 -15.22 5.85 10.26
CA CYS A 136 -15.18 7.13 9.54
C CYS A 136 -15.65 7.07 8.07
N GLY A 137 -16.17 5.93 7.61
CA GLY A 137 -16.71 5.74 6.26
C GLY A 137 -15.67 5.38 5.19
N LEU A 138 -14.41 5.07 5.57
CA LEU A 138 -13.42 4.59 4.60
C LEU A 138 -13.72 3.13 4.24
N LYS A 139 -13.65 2.80 2.95
CA LYS A 139 -13.83 1.43 2.48
C LYS A 139 -12.70 0.53 2.96
N SER A 140 -13.04 -0.70 3.27
CA SER A 140 -12.13 -1.78 3.66
C SER A 140 -12.44 -3.03 2.84
N LYS A 141 -11.54 -3.39 1.92
CA LYS A 141 -11.78 -4.43 0.92
C LYS A 141 -10.59 -5.38 0.78
N SER A 142 -10.82 -6.52 0.14
CA SER A 142 -9.70 -7.39 -0.27
C SER A 142 -8.89 -6.68 -1.36
N CYS A 143 -7.56 -6.78 -1.34
CA CYS A 143 -6.72 -6.21 -2.41
C CYS A 143 -7.02 -6.81 -3.81
N HIS A 144 -7.66 -7.99 -3.85
CA HIS A 144 -8.07 -8.66 -5.09
C HIS A 144 -9.47 -8.26 -5.58
N ASN A 145 -10.21 -7.45 -4.83
CA ASN A 145 -11.47 -6.90 -5.32
C ASN A 145 -11.17 -5.89 -6.42
N LYS A 146 -11.31 -6.31 -7.67
CA LYS A 146 -11.36 -5.38 -8.80
C LYS A 146 -12.75 -4.76 -8.83
N HIS A 147 -12.83 -3.46 -9.10
CA HIS A 147 -14.12 -2.84 -9.43
C HIS A 147 -14.69 -3.58 -10.64
N VAL A 148 -15.81 -4.27 -10.44
CA VAL A 148 -16.68 -4.64 -11.55
C VAL A 148 -17.27 -3.32 -12.03
N GLN A 149 -16.73 -2.78 -13.13
CA GLN A 149 -17.48 -1.79 -13.88
C GLN A 149 -18.66 -2.55 -14.49
N GLU A 150 -19.86 -2.31 -13.95
CA GLU A 150 -21.10 -2.67 -14.63
C GLU A 150 -21.05 -2.03 -16.03
N GLN A 151 -21.10 -2.88 -17.06
CA GLN A 151 -21.29 -2.47 -18.45
C GLN A 151 -22.77 -2.24 -18.71
#